data_AF-A0A843EIA1-F1
#
_entry.id   AF-A0A843EIA1-F1
#
_cell.length_a   1.000
_cell.length_b   1.000
_cell.length_c   1.000
_cell.angle_alpha   90.00
_cell.angle_beta   90.00
_cell.angle_gamma   90.00
#
_symmetry.space_group_name_H-M   'P 1'
#
loop_
_entity.id
_entity.type
_entity.pdbx_description
1 polymer ?
#
loop_
_entity_poly.entity_id
_entity_poly.type
_entity_poly.pdbx_seq_one_letter_code
_entity_poly.pdbx_strand_id
1 'polypeptide(L)'
;LREKEASGCTDPVEMGKASAASMIWVLRDMNGDEWTPELEEMFENLGIWVYVLDAIEDLDDDYREKQYNPFLAGCTDFVNGRSYIEKHIYDISRILNGIISSIQSSYLKVRERMVANQTVADNIIYQGIPVAVRRVMAGESKMQPSLKNLFAGRINRSIGSSF
;
A
#
# COMPACT_ATOMS: atom_id res chain seq x y z
N LEU A 1 3.46 13.71 9.15
CA LEU A 1 2.57 13.84 7.98
C LEU A 1 2.16 15.29 7.73
N ARG A 2 1.33 15.91 8.59
CA ARG A 2 0.83 17.29 8.42
C ARG A 2 1.88 18.38 8.14
N GLU A 3 3.05 18.29 8.74
CA GLU A 3 4.16 19.23 8.46
C GLU A 3 4.66 19.13 7.02
N LYS A 4 4.79 17.90 6.49
CA LYS A 4 5.21 17.67 5.10
C LYS A 4 4.14 18.04 4.08
N GLU A 5 2.85 17.89 4.45
CA GLU A 5 1.72 18.41 3.67
C GLU A 5 1.81 19.95 3.59
N ALA A 6 2.01 20.61 4.74
CA ALA A 6 2.12 22.06 4.82
C ALA A 6 3.34 22.61 4.05
N SER A 7 4.43 21.85 3.97
CA SER A 7 5.60 22.19 3.16
C SER A 7 5.41 21.94 1.65
N GLY A 8 4.26 21.38 1.23
CA GLY A 8 3.99 21.06 -0.17
C GLY A 8 4.90 19.97 -0.74
N CYS A 9 5.23 18.95 0.06
CA CYS A 9 6.08 17.85 -0.40
C CYS A 9 5.49 17.22 -1.68
N THR A 10 6.31 16.90 -2.67
CA THR A 10 5.89 16.29 -3.94
C THR A 10 6.38 14.85 -4.09
N ASP A 11 7.10 14.33 -3.09
CA ASP A 11 7.60 12.96 -3.10
C ASP A 11 6.61 12.03 -2.39
N PRO A 12 5.88 11.17 -3.12
CA PRO A 12 4.87 10.29 -2.54
C PRO A 12 5.47 9.23 -1.62
N VAL A 13 6.74 8.84 -1.82
CA VAL A 13 7.43 7.87 -0.96
C VAL A 13 7.76 8.50 0.39
N GLU A 14 8.24 9.75 0.39
CA GLU A 14 8.52 10.49 1.63
C GLU A 14 7.26 10.77 2.44
N MET A 15 6.13 11.04 1.77
CA MET A 15 4.83 11.13 2.43
C MET A 15 4.37 9.78 2.98
N GLY A 16 4.52 8.73 2.19
CA GLY A 16 4.25 7.36 2.63
C GLY A 16 5.04 6.96 3.87
N LYS A 17 6.33 7.31 3.96
CA LYS A 17 7.17 7.06 5.15
C LYS A 17 6.60 7.77 6.38
N ALA A 18 6.24 9.04 6.23
CA ALA A 18 5.67 9.83 7.32
C ALA A 18 4.30 9.31 7.77
N SER A 19 3.54 8.69 6.87
CA SER A 19 2.29 7.99 7.18
C SER A 19 2.56 6.66 7.91
N ALA A 20 3.40 5.81 7.31
CA ALA A 20 3.74 4.48 7.83
C ALA A 20 4.35 4.53 9.25
N ALA A 21 5.20 5.52 9.53
CA ALA A 21 5.84 5.70 10.84
C ALA A 21 4.83 5.73 12.00
N SER A 22 3.61 6.26 11.77
CA SER A 22 2.57 6.27 12.81
C SER A 22 2.05 4.86 13.16
N MET A 23 1.99 3.95 12.18
CA MET A 23 1.54 2.58 12.37
C MET A 23 2.64 1.67 12.93
N ILE A 24 3.90 1.94 12.58
CA ILE A 24 5.06 1.16 13.02
C ILE A 24 5.15 1.10 14.54
N TRP A 25 4.90 2.21 15.24
CA TRP A 25 4.91 2.23 16.70
C TRP A 25 3.89 1.24 17.30
N VAL A 26 2.68 1.17 16.75
CA VAL A 26 1.63 0.24 17.21
C VAL A 26 2.04 -1.22 16.94
N LEU A 27 2.56 -1.50 15.74
CA LEU A 27 3.00 -2.86 15.37
C LEU A 27 4.17 -3.33 16.23
N ARG A 28 5.09 -2.42 16.55
CA ARG A 28 6.22 -2.70 17.44
C ARG A 28 5.76 -2.99 18.86
N ASP A 29 4.83 -2.20 19.39
CA ASP A 29 4.23 -2.44 20.71
C ASP A 29 3.53 -3.80 20.78
N MET A 30 2.77 -4.16 19.74
CA MET A 30 2.08 -5.46 19.63
C MET A 30 3.03 -6.66 19.55
N ASN A 31 4.16 -6.51 18.86
CA ASN A 31 5.09 -7.61 18.60
C ASN A 31 6.15 -7.77 19.69
N GLY A 32 6.37 -6.73 20.51
CA GLY A 32 7.27 -6.74 21.66
C GLY A 32 8.70 -7.15 21.28
N ASP A 33 9.26 -8.11 22.02
CA ASP A 33 10.65 -8.56 21.88
C ASP A 33 10.93 -9.31 20.55
N GLU A 34 9.89 -9.75 19.85
CA GLU A 34 10.02 -10.41 18.54
C GLU A 34 10.17 -9.39 17.39
N TRP A 35 10.15 -8.09 17.67
CA TRP A 35 10.30 -7.05 16.66
C TRP A 35 11.73 -6.99 16.13
N THR A 36 11.89 -7.03 14.81
CA THR A 36 13.21 -7.05 14.16
C THR A 36 13.32 -5.93 13.12
N PRO A 37 14.55 -5.49 12.79
CA PRO A 37 14.75 -4.48 11.75
C PRO A 37 14.16 -4.89 10.39
N GLU A 38 14.19 -6.18 10.05
CA GLU A 38 13.61 -6.68 8.80
C GLU A 38 12.07 -6.62 8.80
N LEU A 39 11.45 -6.82 9.96
CA LEU A 39 10.01 -6.70 10.14
C LEU A 39 9.56 -5.23 10.07
N GLU A 40 10.35 -4.33 10.68
CA GLU A 40 10.17 -2.88 10.55
C GLU A 40 10.25 -2.44 9.09
N GLU A 41 11.34 -2.79 8.39
CA GLU A 41 11.53 -2.48 6.98
C GLU A 41 10.36 -3.00 6.11
N MET A 42 9.89 -4.23 6.37
CA MET A 42 8.77 -4.81 5.64
C MET A 42 7.47 -4.01 5.86
N PHE A 43 7.12 -3.71 7.11
CA PHE A 43 5.91 -2.97 7.43
C PHE A 43 5.97 -1.49 7.02
N GLU A 44 7.14 -0.87 7.07
CA GLU A 44 7.33 0.49 6.57
C GLU A 44 7.03 0.54 5.08
N ASN A 45 7.63 -0.37 4.30
CA ASN A 45 7.40 -0.41 2.86
C ASN A 45 5.96 -0.81 2.50
N LEU A 46 5.31 -1.68 3.28
CA LEU A 46 3.88 -1.96 3.13
C LEU A 46 3.01 -0.72 3.40
N GLY A 47 3.32 0.05 4.43
CA GLY A 47 2.62 1.30 4.74
C GLY A 47 2.81 2.35 3.65
N ILE A 48 4.04 2.50 3.14
CA ILE A 48 4.35 3.36 1.99
C ILE A 48 3.53 2.92 0.78
N TRP A 49 3.49 1.62 0.48
CA TRP A 49 2.74 1.06 -0.64
C TRP A 49 1.25 1.38 -0.56
N VAL A 50 0.63 1.21 0.61
CA VAL A 50 -0.78 1.57 0.84
C VAL A 50 -1.00 3.06 0.57
N TYR A 51 -0.20 3.93 1.18
CA TYR A 51 -0.32 5.37 0.99
C TYR A 51 -0.17 5.80 -0.47
N VAL A 52 0.81 5.25 -1.17
CA VAL A 52 1.07 5.60 -2.57
C VAL A 52 -0.06 5.13 -3.48
N LEU A 53 -0.62 3.94 -3.24
CA LEU A 53 -1.77 3.46 -4.00
C LEU A 53 -3.02 4.32 -3.77
N ASP A 54 -3.32 4.63 -2.50
CA ASP A 54 -4.44 5.49 -2.09
C ASP A 54 -4.35 6.86 -2.81
N ALA A 55 -3.18 7.49 -2.77
CA ALA A 55 -2.93 8.76 -3.47
C ALA A 55 -3.05 8.66 -5.01
N ILE A 56 -2.90 7.48 -5.62
CA ILE A 56 -3.14 7.31 -7.07
C ILE A 56 -4.64 7.08 -7.35
N GLU A 57 -5.31 6.28 -6.53
CA GLU A 57 -6.74 6.00 -6.68
C GLU A 57 -7.59 7.25 -6.44
N ASP A 58 -7.15 8.15 -5.55
CA ASP A 58 -7.89 9.35 -5.15
C ASP A 58 -7.54 10.62 -5.95
N LEU A 59 -6.75 10.52 -7.04
CA LEU A 59 -6.34 11.69 -7.84
C LEU A 59 -7.51 12.60 -8.25
N ASP A 60 -8.62 12.03 -8.70
CA ASP A 60 -9.79 12.82 -9.12
C ASP A 60 -10.53 13.45 -7.93
N ASP A 61 -10.66 12.71 -6.83
CA ASP A 61 -11.38 13.15 -5.64
C ASP A 61 -10.56 14.21 -4.87
N ASP A 62 -9.26 14.01 -4.71
CA ASP A 62 -8.35 14.97 -4.07
C ASP A 62 -8.29 16.29 -4.84
N TYR A 63 -8.25 16.22 -6.17
CA TYR A 63 -8.29 17.42 -7.01
C TYR A 63 -9.61 18.19 -6.82
N ARG A 64 -10.74 17.47 -6.88
CA ARG A 64 -12.09 18.03 -6.75
C ARG A 64 -12.35 18.64 -5.37
N GLU A 65 -11.87 17.98 -4.33
CA GLU A 65 -12.09 18.35 -2.93
C GLU A 65 -10.98 19.24 -2.36
N LYS A 66 -9.98 19.59 -3.20
CA LYS A 66 -8.79 20.37 -2.84
C LYS A 66 -8.05 19.79 -1.64
N GLN A 67 -8.04 18.47 -1.53
CA GLN A 67 -7.23 17.77 -0.56
C GLN A 67 -5.79 17.71 -1.05
N TYR A 68 -4.87 17.62 -0.10
CA TYR A 68 -3.46 17.47 -0.44
C TYR A 68 -3.21 16.08 -1.04
N ASN A 69 -2.52 16.04 -2.17
CA ASN A 69 -2.03 14.82 -2.78
C ASN A 69 -0.62 15.08 -3.36
N PRO A 70 0.39 14.25 -3.04
CA PRO A 70 1.77 14.49 -3.49
C PRO A 70 1.94 14.46 -5.01
N PHE A 71 1.09 13.72 -5.74
CA PHE A 71 1.09 13.71 -7.21
C PHE A 71 0.50 14.98 -7.81
N LEU A 72 -0.42 15.63 -7.09
CA LEU A 72 -1.06 16.88 -7.52
C LEU A 72 -0.34 18.11 -6.99
N ALA A 73 0.52 17.96 -5.98
CA ALA A 73 1.31 19.04 -5.43
C ALA A 73 2.23 19.65 -6.51
N GLY A 74 1.95 20.90 -6.89
CA GLY A 74 2.66 21.58 -7.99
C GLY A 74 2.18 21.22 -9.40
N CYS A 75 1.15 20.39 -9.54
CA CYS A 75 0.50 20.12 -10.83
C CYS A 75 -0.46 21.27 -11.18
N THR A 76 -0.26 21.92 -12.32
CA THR A 76 -1.07 23.06 -12.79
C THR A 76 -2.01 22.70 -13.93
N ASP A 77 -1.79 21.56 -14.58
CA ASP A 77 -2.48 21.11 -15.79
C ASP A 77 -3.23 19.79 -15.60
N PHE A 78 -3.69 19.50 -14.36
CA PHE A 78 -4.49 18.31 -14.08
C PHE A 78 -5.83 18.35 -14.82
N VAL A 79 -6.14 17.27 -15.55
CA VAL A 79 -7.39 17.12 -16.31
C VAL A 79 -8.28 16.06 -15.65
N ASN A 80 -7.72 14.88 -15.41
CA ASN A 80 -8.32 13.76 -14.69
C ASN A 80 -7.22 12.73 -14.35
N GLY A 81 -7.51 11.84 -13.41
CA GLY A 81 -6.57 10.85 -12.89
C GLY A 81 -6.06 9.90 -13.98
N ARG A 82 -6.92 9.49 -14.91
CA ARG A 82 -6.51 8.61 -16.02
C ARG A 82 -5.47 9.27 -16.92
N SER A 83 -5.72 10.49 -17.39
CA SER A 83 -4.78 11.23 -18.23
C SER A 83 -3.47 11.54 -17.48
N TYR A 84 -3.56 11.79 -16.18
CA TYR A 84 -2.38 11.96 -15.33
C TYR A 84 -1.54 10.67 -15.27
N ILE A 85 -2.17 9.52 -14.97
CA ILE A 85 -1.48 8.22 -14.93
C ILE A 85 -0.87 7.89 -16.29
N GLU A 86 -1.60 8.08 -17.40
CA GLU A 86 -1.08 7.83 -18.74
C GLU A 86 0.15 8.71 -19.04
N LYS A 87 0.13 9.99 -18.66
CA LYS A 87 1.24 10.94 -18.83
C LYS A 87 2.45 10.59 -17.96
N HIS A 88 2.22 10.06 -16.76
CA HIS A 88 3.26 9.81 -15.74
C HIS A 88 3.55 8.32 -15.51
N ILE A 89 3.12 7.45 -16.43
CA ILE A 89 3.08 5.98 -16.26
C ILE A 89 4.44 5.39 -15.88
N TYR A 90 5.53 5.89 -16.46
CA TYR A 90 6.89 5.38 -16.21
C TYR A 90 7.36 5.70 -14.80
N ASP A 91 7.12 6.92 -14.32
CA ASP A 91 7.54 7.35 -12.98
C ASP A 91 6.73 6.67 -11.90
N ILE A 92 5.41 6.58 -12.07
CA ILE A 92 4.52 5.87 -11.15
C ILE A 92 4.91 4.38 -11.09
N SER A 93 5.15 3.75 -12.25
CA SER A 93 5.60 2.35 -12.32
C SER A 93 6.93 2.16 -11.58
N ARG A 94 7.88 3.07 -11.78
CA ARG A 94 9.20 3.02 -11.14
C ARG A 94 9.08 3.13 -9.62
N ILE A 95 8.25 4.05 -9.12
CA ILE A 95 8.00 4.21 -7.68
C ILE A 95 7.40 2.93 -7.10
N LEU A 96 6.29 2.44 -7.67
CA LEU A 96 5.58 1.26 -7.17
C LEU A 96 6.46 0.00 -7.23
N ASN A 97 7.20 -0.22 -8.32
CA ASN A 97 8.10 -1.36 -8.44
C ASN A 97 9.28 -1.28 -7.44
N GLY A 98 9.78 -0.08 -7.16
CA GLY A 98 10.77 0.13 -6.11
C GLY A 98 10.25 -0.31 -4.75
N ILE A 99 9.05 0.15 -4.38
CA ILE A 99 8.41 -0.21 -3.11
C ILE A 99 8.16 -1.72 -3.03
N ILE A 100 7.61 -2.32 -4.09
CA ILE A 100 7.40 -3.79 -4.16
C ILE A 100 8.70 -4.55 -3.95
N SER A 101 9.79 -4.10 -4.59
CA SER A 101 11.09 -4.76 -4.46
C SER A 101 11.60 -4.70 -3.02
N SER A 102 11.40 -3.58 -2.32
CA SER A 102 11.75 -3.44 -0.90
C SER A 102 10.90 -4.34 0.01
N ILE A 103 9.59 -4.42 -0.24
CA ILE A 103 8.68 -5.34 0.48
C ILE A 103 9.14 -6.79 0.29
N GLN A 104 9.41 -7.21 -0.95
CA GLN A 104 9.82 -8.58 -1.24
C GLN A 104 11.17 -8.92 -0.62
N SER A 105 12.13 -8.00 -0.65
CA SER A 105 13.48 -8.20 -0.11
C SER A 105 13.49 -8.32 1.42
N SER A 106 12.73 -7.49 2.12
CA SER A 106 12.56 -7.55 3.58
C SER A 106 11.74 -8.78 3.99
N TYR A 107 10.66 -9.08 3.25
CA TYR A 107 9.84 -10.26 3.48
C TYR A 107 10.63 -11.56 3.39
N LEU A 108 11.58 -11.71 2.45
CA LEU A 108 12.40 -12.94 2.36
C LEU A 108 13.09 -13.28 3.69
N LYS A 109 13.60 -12.28 4.40
CA LYS A 109 14.27 -12.44 5.70
C LYS A 109 13.28 -12.74 6.83
N VAL A 110 12.11 -12.08 6.82
CA VAL A 110 11.03 -12.35 7.78
C VAL A 110 10.48 -13.77 7.59
N ARG A 111 10.30 -14.18 6.33
CA ARG A 111 9.75 -15.48 5.91
C ARG A 111 10.55 -16.64 6.47
N GLU A 112 11.87 -16.54 6.55
CA GLU A 112 12.76 -17.57 7.13
C GLU A 112 12.42 -17.88 8.59
N ARG A 113 11.89 -16.90 9.33
CA ARG A 113 11.54 -17.02 10.76
C ARG A 113 10.09 -17.40 11.00
N MET A 114 9.24 -17.38 9.96
CA MET A 114 7.82 -17.70 10.10
C MET A 114 7.60 -19.20 10.34
N VAL A 115 6.95 -19.55 11.44
CA VAL A 115 6.61 -20.95 11.76
C VAL A 115 5.33 -21.45 11.10
N ALA A 116 4.47 -20.53 10.64
CA ALA A 116 3.18 -20.85 10.02
C ALA A 116 2.82 -19.82 8.94
N ASN A 117 1.82 -20.13 8.12
CA ASN A 117 1.24 -19.24 7.09
C ASN A 117 2.17 -18.75 5.98
N GLN A 118 3.38 -19.31 5.83
CA GLN A 118 4.34 -18.91 4.79
C GLN A 118 3.71 -18.88 3.39
N THR A 119 3.01 -19.94 2.98
CA THR A 119 2.37 -20.00 1.65
C THR A 119 1.31 -18.91 1.45
N VAL A 120 0.56 -18.57 2.50
CA VAL A 120 -0.45 -17.52 2.43
C VAL A 120 0.22 -16.16 2.26
N ALA A 121 1.26 -15.89 3.05
CA ALA A 121 2.05 -14.67 2.95
C ALA A 121 2.77 -14.58 1.59
N ASP A 122 3.34 -15.66 1.07
CA ASP A 122 3.96 -15.74 -0.25
C ASP A 122 2.98 -15.32 -1.35
N ASN A 123 1.74 -15.82 -1.30
CA ASN A 123 0.71 -15.45 -2.26
C ASN A 123 0.34 -13.97 -2.17
N ILE A 124 0.27 -13.40 -0.96
CA ILE A 124 -0.01 -11.97 -0.79
C ILE A 124 1.13 -11.12 -1.35
N ILE A 125 2.37 -11.43 -0.96
CA ILE A 125 3.55 -10.62 -1.28
C ILE A 125 3.95 -10.73 -2.75
N TYR A 126 3.97 -11.94 -3.31
CA TYR A 126 4.44 -12.16 -4.67
C TYR A 126 3.34 -12.11 -5.74
N GLN A 127 2.06 -12.25 -5.37
CA GLN A 127 0.95 -12.19 -6.32
C GLN A 127 -0.03 -11.06 -6.01
N GLY A 128 -0.52 -10.98 -4.77
CA GLY A 128 -1.54 -10.00 -4.37
C GLY A 128 -1.10 -8.55 -4.60
N ILE A 129 0.07 -8.18 -4.06
CA ILE A 129 0.62 -6.83 -4.16
C ILE A 129 0.87 -6.44 -5.63
N PRO A 130 1.57 -7.23 -6.47
CA PRO A 130 1.73 -6.92 -7.88
C PRO A 130 0.41 -6.82 -8.67
N VAL A 131 -0.59 -7.66 -8.35
CA VAL A 131 -1.92 -7.58 -8.99
C VAL A 131 -2.62 -6.26 -8.67
N ALA A 132 -2.58 -5.82 -7.41
CA ALA A 132 -3.17 -4.55 -7.00
C ALA A 132 -2.56 -3.36 -7.75
N VAL A 133 -1.23 -3.30 -7.89
CA VAL A 133 -0.57 -2.26 -8.69
C VAL A 133 -1.03 -2.29 -10.15
N ARG A 134 -1.10 -3.47 -10.78
CA ARG A 134 -1.56 -3.57 -12.18
C ARG A 134 -2.98 -3.06 -12.38
N ARG A 135 -3.88 -3.29 -11.41
CA ARG A 135 -5.27 -2.81 -11.47
C ARG A 135 -5.35 -1.29 -11.43
N VAL A 136 -4.65 -0.68 -10.48
CA VAL A 136 -4.58 0.78 -10.35
C VAL A 136 -3.99 1.39 -11.63
N MET A 137 -2.93 0.81 -12.17
CA MET A 137 -2.31 1.28 -13.41
C MET A 137 -3.18 1.10 -14.66
N ALA A 138 -4.11 0.13 -14.65
CA ALA A 138 -5.09 -0.06 -15.72
C ALA A 138 -6.29 0.89 -15.61
N GLY A 139 -6.38 1.71 -14.54
CA GLY A 139 -7.56 2.52 -14.25
C GLY A 139 -8.77 1.69 -13.87
N GLU A 140 -8.58 0.42 -13.48
CA GLU A 140 -9.62 -0.43 -12.92
C GLU A 140 -9.83 -0.05 -11.45
N SER A 141 -10.51 1.08 -11.20
CA SER A 141 -10.75 1.53 -9.84
C SER A 141 -11.80 0.67 -9.12
N LYS A 142 -11.52 0.46 -7.83
CA LYS A 142 -12.18 -0.38 -6.80
C LYS A 142 -11.72 -1.83 -6.77
N MET A 143 -11.06 -2.16 -5.65
CA MET A 143 -11.00 -3.51 -5.11
C MET A 143 -12.41 -4.13 -5.17
N GLN A 144 -12.57 -5.16 -6.02
CA GLN A 144 -13.89 -5.72 -6.33
C GLN A 144 -14.67 -6.12 -5.05
N PRO A 145 -16.00 -5.92 -5.01
CA PRO A 145 -16.86 -6.50 -3.96
C PRO A 145 -16.68 -8.02 -3.78
N SER A 146 -16.16 -8.71 -4.80
CA SER A 146 -15.80 -10.13 -4.74
C SER A 146 -14.71 -10.45 -3.69
N LEU A 147 -13.80 -9.51 -3.38
CA LEU A 147 -12.83 -9.66 -2.28
C LEU A 147 -13.51 -9.54 -0.92
N LYS A 148 -14.54 -8.69 -0.76
CA LYS A 148 -15.39 -8.68 0.45
C LYS A 148 -16.12 -10.01 0.64
N ASN A 149 -16.62 -10.62 -0.44
CA ASN A 149 -17.30 -11.92 -0.41
C ASN A 149 -16.35 -13.10 -0.14
N LEU A 150 -15.09 -13.02 -0.59
CA LEU A 150 -14.06 -14.04 -0.34
C LEU A 150 -13.66 -14.13 1.15
N PHE A 151 -13.69 -13.01 1.88
CA PHE A 151 -13.49 -12.99 3.33
C PHE A 151 -14.78 -13.27 4.12
N ALA A 152 -15.95 -12.81 3.65
CA ALA A 152 -17.24 -13.14 4.27
C ALA A 152 -17.58 -14.64 4.19
N GLY A 153 -17.23 -15.32 3.09
CA GLY A 153 -17.45 -16.75 2.89
C GLY A 153 -16.56 -17.69 3.73
N ARG A 154 -15.56 -17.15 4.44
CA ARG A 154 -14.70 -17.92 5.36
C ARG A 154 -15.21 -17.88 6.80
N ILE A 155 -15.87 -16.79 7.23
CA ILE A 155 -16.42 -16.64 8.59
C ILE A 155 -17.64 -17.55 8.80
N ASN A 156 -18.48 -17.74 7.78
CA ASN A 156 -19.64 -18.65 7.89
C ASN A 156 -19.27 -20.15 7.97
N ARG A 157 -18.01 -20.54 7.73
CA ARG A 157 -17.57 -21.94 7.85
C ARG A 157 -16.96 -22.28 9.22
N SER A 158 -16.65 -21.30 10.07
CA SER A 158 -16.11 -21.57 11.42
C SER A 158 -17.15 -21.51 12.54
N ILE A 159 -18.40 -21.11 12.24
CA ILE A 159 -19.53 -21.11 13.20
C ILE A 159 -20.41 -22.38 13.02
N GLY A 160 -20.07 -23.25 12.06
CA GLY A 160 -20.85 -24.44 11.69
C GLY A 160 -20.25 -25.79 12.12
N SER A 161 -19.47 -25.86 13.19
CA SER A 161 -19.03 -27.15 13.74
C SER A 161 -18.85 -27.08 15.26
N SER A 162 -19.97 -26.93 15.95
CA SER A 162 -20.14 -27.41 17.32
C SER A 162 -20.77 -28.80 17.23
N PHE A 163 -19.96 -29.84 17.46
CA PHE A 163 -20.41 -31.07 18.07
C PHE A 163 -19.90 -31.07 19.51
#